data_AF-A0A0U5IL42-F1
#
_entry.id   AF-A0A0U5IL42-F1
#
_cell.length_a   1.000
_cell.length_b   1.000
_cell.length_c   1.000
_cell.angle_alpha   90.00
_cell.angle_beta   90.00
_cell.angle_gamma   90.00
#
_symmetry.space_group_name_H-M   'P 1'
#
loop_
_entity.id
_entity.type
_entity.pdbx_description
1 polymer ?
#
loop_
_entity_poly.entity_id
_entity_poly.type
_entity_poly.pdbx_seq_one_letter_code
_entity_poly.pdbx_strand_id
1 'polypeptide(L)'
;MYPKYFGLKEPSFSIAPDPHYLFLSEQHKEALAHLLYGAGESGGFVLLTGEVGTGKTTVCRAFLEQLPEGVEVALILNPAVTANELLLNLCDEFRIQVPEGERSVKALVDRLNAYLLDAHGKGRRPVLIIDEAQNLRPKVLEQIRLLTNLETSKHKLLQIFLIGQPELRRLLERDALRQINQRITARFHLRPFSAQETGDYIRHRVAVAGVDRPLFTAAAIRRIYRCSGGVPRVVNILCDRALLGACVTRSSQVTPAIVKRAAREVQGESLDALPRPAVRPGFAAVAAFVLAMIAGWLGYAWVSEDAAALLADLLPGDRTLLTGEPPPETTPSPEVVGDGAGHAGAPGSPDSLLAASDEAAETTPSESAGDAASGGVVPGESPSVDAAPTDMLPQIAPERFAPDALAETLARLAMPESDALRLLLLRWGVEVEDLPADDPCARVAAFGLRCERGQGNLGDLRVFDRPALLRVRDSDGARRFLVLVGLDEAFGTLALPSGNELAPLEGIASVASGDYILVWQPPPTGSTLIGPGDAGESVRWLRQLLAKVPASGLPASDSDYYDSGLKRAVRAFQVSRGLVADGIAGPRTLVQLHNAVDLPGIPRLVRTSDASEPASTEPTEP
;
A
#
# COMPACT_ATOMS: atom_id res chain seq x y z
N MET A 1 -10.80 7.61 -36.20
CA MET A 1 -9.97 8.05 -37.35
C MET A 1 -9.28 6.86 -38.03
N TYR A 2 -8.38 6.14 -37.35
CA TYR A 2 -7.58 5.06 -37.97
C TYR A 2 -8.35 3.89 -38.64
N PRO A 3 -9.58 3.47 -38.24
CA PRO A 3 -10.21 2.30 -38.86
C PRO A 3 -10.40 2.45 -40.38
N LYS A 4 -10.94 3.60 -40.82
CA LYS A 4 -11.10 3.96 -42.23
C LYS A 4 -9.76 4.01 -43.00
N TYR A 5 -8.65 4.35 -42.33
CA TYR A 5 -7.33 4.42 -42.96
C TYR A 5 -6.72 3.02 -43.21
N PHE A 6 -6.98 2.05 -42.32
CA PHE A 6 -6.50 0.68 -42.49
C PHE A 6 -7.45 -0.25 -43.27
N GLY A 7 -8.71 0.16 -43.44
CA GLY A 7 -9.78 -0.67 -44.02
C GLY A 7 -10.54 -1.52 -43.00
N LEU A 8 -10.35 -1.23 -41.70
CA LEU A 8 -11.07 -1.88 -40.61
C LEU A 8 -12.51 -1.37 -40.56
N LYS A 9 -13.48 -2.28 -40.38
CA LYS A 9 -14.90 -1.93 -40.20
C LYS A 9 -15.11 -1.05 -38.96
N GLU A 10 -14.37 -1.34 -37.89
CA GLU A 10 -14.51 -0.73 -36.57
C GLU A 10 -13.17 -0.72 -35.77
N PRO A 11 -13.12 -0.16 -34.55
CA PRO A 11 -11.91 -0.11 -33.72
C PRO A 11 -11.46 -1.49 -33.19
N SER A 12 -10.63 -2.19 -33.96
CA SER A 12 -10.14 -3.55 -33.68
C SER A 12 -9.49 -3.82 -32.32
N PHE A 13 -9.17 -2.80 -31.52
CA PHE A 13 -8.52 -2.94 -30.20
C PHE A 13 -9.29 -2.25 -29.06
N SER A 14 -10.61 -2.08 -29.21
CA SER A 14 -11.48 -1.62 -28.11
C SER A 14 -11.30 -2.47 -26.84
N ILE A 15 -11.37 -1.81 -25.67
CA ILE A 15 -11.33 -2.44 -24.33
C ILE A 15 -12.72 -2.90 -23.89
N ALA A 16 -13.79 -2.43 -24.54
CA ALA A 16 -15.16 -2.85 -24.24
C ALA A 16 -15.36 -4.34 -24.58
N PRO A 17 -16.11 -5.11 -23.76
CA PRO A 17 -16.25 -6.56 -23.92
C PRO A 17 -17.28 -6.94 -25.00
N ASP A 18 -16.83 -7.00 -26.25
CA ASP A 18 -17.58 -7.48 -27.40
C ASP A 18 -17.34 -9.00 -27.63
N PRO A 19 -18.39 -9.85 -27.68
CA PRO A 19 -18.28 -11.28 -27.98
C PRO A 19 -17.54 -11.63 -29.26
N HIS A 20 -17.63 -10.81 -30.32
CA HIS A 20 -17.02 -11.13 -31.61
C HIS A 20 -15.48 -11.14 -31.56
N TYR A 21 -14.88 -10.47 -30.56
CA TYR A 21 -13.45 -10.41 -30.32
C TYR A 21 -12.97 -11.43 -29.25
N LEU A 22 -13.79 -12.45 -28.94
CA LEU A 22 -13.49 -13.50 -27.99
C LEU A 22 -12.37 -14.44 -28.49
N PHE A 23 -11.13 -14.12 -28.13
CA PHE A 23 -9.98 -14.99 -28.34
C PHE A 23 -9.73 -15.86 -27.10
N LEU A 24 -10.01 -17.16 -27.22
CA LEU A 24 -9.63 -18.17 -26.23
C LEU A 24 -8.30 -18.83 -26.65
N SER A 25 -7.19 -18.43 -26.03
CA SER A 25 -5.94 -19.20 -26.14
C SER A 25 -6.06 -20.54 -25.42
N GLU A 26 -5.11 -21.47 -25.61
CA GLU A 26 -5.18 -22.79 -24.96
C GLU A 26 -5.34 -22.66 -23.43
N GLN A 27 -4.64 -21.71 -22.78
CA GLN A 27 -4.81 -21.49 -21.34
C GLN A 27 -6.22 -20.99 -20.95
N HIS A 28 -6.90 -20.26 -21.84
CA HIS A 28 -8.29 -19.84 -21.62
C HIS A 28 -9.28 -20.99 -21.82
N LYS A 29 -8.99 -21.93 -22.74
CA LYS A 29 -9.77 -23.16 -22.93
C LYS A 29 -9.59 -24.12 -21.76
N GLU A 30 -8.36 -24.30 -21.27
CA GLU A 30 -8.05 -25.03 -20.04
C GLU A 30 -8.83 -24.45 -18.85
N ALA A 31 -8.77 -23.12 -18.63
CA ALA A 31 -9.52 -22.44 -17.58
C ALA A 31 -11.02 -22.72 -17.68
N LEU A 32 -11.60 -22.55 -18.87
CA LEU A 32 -13.02 -22.78 -19.15
C LEU A 32 -13.41 -24.25 -18.91
N ALA A 33 -12.62 -25.22 -19.34
CA ALA A 33 -12.85 -26.63 -19.09
C ALA A 33 -12.82 -26.97 -17.59
N HIS A 34 -11.89 -26.38 -16.83
CA HIS A 34 -11.86 -26.49 -15.37
C HIS A 34 -13.09 -25.86 -14.70
N LEU A 35 -13.62 -24.74 -15.21
CA LEU A 35 -14.86 -24.15 -14.69
C LEU A 35 -16.07 -25.04 -14.99
N LEU A 36 -16.21 -25.53 -16.23
CA LEU A 36 -17.32 -26.39 -16.66
C LEU A 36 -17.33 -27.73 -15.92
N TYR A 37 -16.17 -28.38 -15.75
CA TYR A 37 -16.04 -29.56 -14.88
C TYR A 37 -16.38 -29.23 -13.42
N GLY A 38 -15.91 -28.06 -12.94
CA GLY A 38 -16.24 -27.53 -11.63
C GLY A 38 -17.71 -27.16 -11.42
N ALA A 39 -18.53 -27.06 -12.47
CA ALA A 39 -19.99 -26.88 -12.37
C ALA A 39 -20.77 -28.23 -12.41
N GLY A 40 -20.05 -29.35 -12.50
CA GLY A 40 -20.60 -30.70 -12.40
C GLY A 40 -20.88 -31.13 -10.96
N GLU A 41 -20.94 -32.44 -10.73
CA GLU A 41 -21.35 -33.07 -9.46
C GLU A 41 -20.38 -32.85 -8.28
N SER A 42 -19.20 -32.27 -8.54
CA SER A 42 -18.12 -32.09 -7.56
C SER A 42 -18.28 -30.82 -6.70
N GLY A 43 -19.19 -30.91 -5.73
CA GLY A 43 -19.49 -29.87 -4.74
C GLY A 43 -18.27 -29.32 -3.98
N GLY A 44 -18.11 -27.99 -3.92
CA GLY A 44 -17.02 -27.30 -3.22
C GLY A 44 -16.73 -25.89 -3.74
N PHE A 45 -15.47 -25.47 -3.60
CA PHE A 45 -14.97 -24.20 -4.15
C PHE A 45 -14.13 -24.41 -5.41
N VAL A 46 -14.28 -23.52 -6.39
CA VAL A 46 -13.40 -23.41 -7.57
C VAL A 46 -12.74 -22.04 -7.55
N LEU A 47 -11.42 -21.99 -7.74
CA LEU A 47 -10.62 -20.76 -7.67
C LEU A 47 -10.01 -20.42 -9.03
N LEU A 48 -10.41 -19.28 -9.63
CA LEU A 48 -9.79 -18.72 -10.83
C LEU A 48 -9.02 -17.44 -10.48
N THR A 49 -7.70 -17.50 -10.51
CA THR A 49 -6.84 -16.33 -10.29
C THR A 49 -6.18 -15.84 -11.57
N GLY A 50 -5.74 -14.59 -11.60
CA GLY A 50 -4.94 -14.03 -12.68
C GLY A 50 -4.69 -12.54 -12.53
N GLU A 51 -3.59 -12.05 -13.11
CA GLU A 51 -3.21 -10.63 -13.09
C GLU A 51 -4.29 -9.72 -13.72
N VAL A 52 -4.27 -8.43 -13.39
CA VAL A 52 -5.23 -7.45 -13.92
C VAL A 52 -5.20 -7.42 -15.45
N GLY A 53 -6.34 -7.71 -16.08
CA GLY A 53 -6.46 -7.70 -17.54
C GLY A 53 -5.95 -8.96 -18.27
N THR A 54 -5.74 -10.07 -17.56
CA THR A 54 -5.38 -11.40 -18.12
C THR A 54 -6.50 -12.12 -18.86
N GLY A 55 -7.77 -11.71 -18.68
CA GLY A 55 -8.92 -12.37 -19.29
C GLY A 55 -9.87 -13.10 -18.32
N LYS A 56 -9.72 -12.93 -16.99
CA LYS A 56 -10.63 -13.53 -15.98
C LYS A 56 -12.11 -13.42 -16.33
N THR A 57 -12.59 -12.18 -16.53
CA THR A 57 -13.99 -11.87 -16.89
C THR A 57 -14.34 -12.39 -18.29
N THR A 58 -13.37 -12.54 -19.20
CA THR A 58 -13.54 -13.15 -20.53
C THR A 58 -13.81 -14.66 -20.43
N VAL A 59 -13.08 -15.36 -19.56
CA VAL A 59 -13.34 -16.78 -19.25
C VAL A 59 -14.66 -16.93 -18.49
N CYS A 60 -14.95 -16.05 -17.52
CA CYS A 60 -16.23 -16.04 -16.81
C CYS A 60 -17.43 -15.89 -17.77
N ARG A 61 -17.34 -14.98 -18.75
CA ARG A 61 -18.37 -14.81 -19.78
C ARG A 61 -18.51 -16.05 -20.66
N ALA A 62 -17.40 -16.60 -21.17
CA ALA A 62 -17.43 -17.82 -21.98
C ALA A 62 -17.96 -19.05 -21.21
N PHE A 63 -17.78 -19.08 -19.89
CA PHE A 63 -18.37 -20.08 -18.99
C PHE A 63 -19.89 -19.90 -18.87
N LEU A 64 -20.36 -18.68 -18.58
CA LEU A 64 -21.80 -18.34 -18.54
C LEU A 64 -22.52 -18.67 -19.86
N GLU A 65 -21.88 -18.39 -21.00
CA GLU A 65 -22.39 -18.66 -22.35
C GLU A 65 -22.37 -20.17 -22.73
N GLN A 66 -21.74 -21.03 -21.92
CA GLN A 66 -21.61 -22.48 -22.14
C GLN A 66 -22.12 -23.33 -20.96
N LEU A 67 -22.92 -22.75 -20.06
CA LEU A 67 -23.43 -23.47 -18.90
C LEU A 67 -24.36 -24.63 -19.30
N PRO A 68 -24.23 -25.81 -18.66
CA PRO A 68 -25.18 -26.90 -18.81
C PRO A 68 -26.60 -26.51 -18.39
N GLU A 69 -27.61 -27.14 -19.00
CA GLU A 69 -29.01 -26.96 -18.61
C GLU A 69 -29.26 -27.29 -17.13
N GLY A 70 -30.21 -26.58 -16.52
CA GLY A 70 -30.55 -26.71 -15.10
C GLY A 70 -29.56 -26.06 -14.12
N VAL A 71 -28.50 -25.39 -14.58
CA VAL A 71 -27.69 -24.53 -13.71
C VAL A 71 -28.40 -23.20 -13.47
N GLU A 72 -28.52 -22.78 -12.20
CA GLU A 72 -29.02 -21.46 -11.81
C GLU A 72 -27.86 -20.66 -11.20
N VAL A 73 -27.57 -19.48 -11.76
CA VAL A 73 -26.40 -18.68 -11.39
C VAL A 73 -26.78 -17.50 -10.51
N ALA A 74 -25.96 -17.22 -9.50
CA ALA A 74 -25.86 -15.92 -8.87
C ALA A 74 -24.48 -15.28 -9.11
N LEU A 75 -24.44 -14.08 -9.71
CA LEU A 75 -23.20 -13.41 -10.13
C LEU A 75 -22.94 -12.12 -9.34
N ILE A 76 -22.00 -12.16 -8.40
CA ILE A 76 -21.57 -11.02 -7.60
C ILE A 76 -20.34 -10.38 -8.23
N LEU A 77 -20.54 -9.30 -8.99
CA LEU A 77 -19.46 -8.53 -9.65
C LEU A 77 -18.74 -7.55 -8.70
N ASN A 78 -19.45 -7.02 -7.70
CA ASN A 78 -18.91 -6.16 -6.65
C ASN A 78 -19.02 -6.91 -5.31
N PRO A 79 -17.92 -7.41 -4.74
CA PRO A 79 -17.94 -8.13 -3.47
C PRO A 79 -18.55 -7.29 -2.34
N ALA A 80 -19.58 -7.85 -1.68
CA ALA A 80 -20.28 -7.21 -0.57
C ALA A 80 -19.34 -6.88 0.60
N VAL A 81 -19.53 -5.71 1.20
CA VAL A 81 -18.73 -5.25 2.35
C VAL A 81 -19.03 -6.07 3.60
N THR A 82 -20.29 -6.47 3.81
CA THR A 82 -20.75 -7.24 4.97
C THR A 82 -21.31 -8.62 4.62
N ALA A 83 -21.32 -9.52 5.60
CA ALA A 83 -21.90 -10.85 5.45
C ALA A 83 -23.42 -10.84 5.26
N ASN A 84 -24.12 -9.84 5.81
CA ASN A 84 -25.58 -9.71 5.66
C ASN A 84 -25.97 -9.18 4.27
N GLU A 85 -25.23 -8.19 3.77
CA GLU A 85 -25.29 -7.67 2.40
C GLU A 85 -24.97 -8.76 1.36
N LEU A 86 -23.97 -9.60 1.60
CA LEU A 86 -23.72 -10.77 0.75
C LEU A 86 -24.96 -11.68 0.67
N LEU A 87 -25.57 -12.00 1.81
CA LEU A 87 -26.74 -12.87 1.88
C LEU A 87 -27.99 -12.24 1.25
N LEU A 88 -28.17 -10.92 1.36
CA LEU A 88 -29.22 -10.17 0.67
C LEU A 88 -29.00 -10.23 -0.86
N ASN A 89 -27.80 -9.90 -1.33
CA ASN A 89 -27.45 -9.96 -2.75
C ASN A 89 -27.64 -11.38 -3.33
N LEU A 90 -27.33 -12.44 -2.55
CA LEU A 90 -27.62 -13.82 -2.92
C LEU A 90 -29.12 -14.11 -3.01
N CYS A 91 -29.93 -13.59 -2.09
CA CYS A 91 -31.37 -13.74 -2.14
C CYS A 91 -31.96 -13.02 -3.36
N ASP A 92 -31.57 -11.77 -3.61
CA ASP A 92 -32.06 -10.95 -4.73
C ASP A 92 -31.74 -11.60 -6.08
N GLU A 93 -30.50 -12.06 -6.26
CA GLU A 93 -30.01 -12.65 -7.50
C GLU A 93 -30.60 -14.05 -7.77
N PHE A 94 -30.74 -14.91 -6.74
CA PHE A 94 -31.54 -16.15 -6.82
C PHE A 94 -33.06 -15.91 -6.77
N ARG A 95 -33.51 -14.64 -6.69
CA ARG A 95 -34.92 -14.18 -6.67
C ARG A 95 -35.76 -14.70 -5.48
N ILE A 96 -35.08 -15.07 -4.39
CA ILE A 96 -35.65 -15.48 -3.11
C ILE A 96 -36.33 -14.27 -2.45
N GLN A 97 -37.62 -14.39 -2.15
CA GLN A 97 -38.38 -13.31 -1.50
C GLN A 97 -37.97 -13.16 -0.02
N VAL A 98 -37.58 -11.94 0.38
CA VAL A 98 -37.21 -11.56 1.74
C VAL A 98 -38.16 -10.46 2.25
N PRO A 99 -39.00 -10.73 3.27
CA PRO A 99 -39.89 -9.73 3.85
C PRO A 99 -39.15 -8.56 4.52
N GLU A 100 -39.83 -7.41 4.59
CA GLU A 100 -39.37 -6.29 5.41
C GLU A 100 -39.32 -6.71 6.89
N GLY A 101 -38.22 -6.37 7.57
CA GLY A 101 -37.93 -6.83 8.93
C GLY A 101 -37.10 -8.12 9.01
N GLU A 102 -37.25 -9.09 8.10
CA GLU A 102 -36.56 -10.39 8.15
C GLU A 102 -35.06 -10.36 7.75
N ARG A 103 -34.39 -9.21 7.85
CA ARG A 103 -33.01 -9.00 7.38
C ARG A 103 -31.92 -9.49 8.36
N SER A 104 -32.19 -10.54 9.12
CA SER A 104 -31.20 -11.18 10.00
C SER A 104 -30.41 -12.25 9.26
N VAL A 105 -29.11 -12.39 9.58
CA VAL A 105 -28.22 -13.40 8.97
C VAL A 105 -28.84 -14.81 9.03
N LYS A 106 -29.51 -15.16 10.14
CA LYS A 106 -30.19 -16.45 10.28
C LYS A 106 -31.36 -16.58 9.29
N ALA A 107 -32.30 -15.63 9.28
CA ALA A 107 -33.47 -15.71 8.41
C ALA A 107 -33.11 -15.78 6.91
N LEU A 108 -32.05 -15.07 6.50
CA LEU A 108 -31.52 -15.14 5.14
C LEU A 108 -30.90 -16.51 4.83
N VAL A 109 -30.12 -17.08 5.75
CA VAL A 109 -29.54 -18.45 5.60
C VAL A 109 -30.64 -19.52 5.59
N ASP A 110 -31.66 -19.40 6.44
CA ASP A 110 -32.79 -20.35 6.50
C ASP A 110 -33.60 -20.31 5.19
N ARG A 111 -33.90 -19.12 4.65
CA ARG A 111 -34.55 -18.94 3.34
C ARG A 111 -33.69 -19.44 2.18
N LEU A 112 -32.39 -19.15 2.18
CA LEU A 112 -31.45 -19.64 1.17
C LEU A 112 -31.36 -21.16 1.19
N ASN A 113 -31.23 -21.79 2.37
CA ASN A 113 -31.22 -23.24 2.50
C ASN A 113 -32.52 -23.89 1.96
N ALA A 114 -33.68 -23.32 2.27
CA ALA A 114 -34.96 -23.81 1.74
C ALA A 114 -35.04 -23.73 0.21
N TYR A 115 -34.59 -22.63 -0.40
CA TYR A 115 -34.49 -22.50 -1.86
C TYR A 115 -33.49 -23.50 -2.47
N LEU A 116 -32.30 -23.64 -1.89
CA LEU A 116 -31.26 -24.56 -2.39
C LEU A 116 -31.74 -26.03 -2.35
N LEU A 117 -32.49 -26.42 -1.33
CA LEU A 117 -33.13 -27.75 -1.24
C LEU A 117 -34.23 -27.95 -2.30
N ASP A 118 -35.08 -26.94 -2.53
CA ASP A 118 -36.13 -26.97 -3.55
C ASP A 118 -35.55 -27.03 -4.97
N ALA A 119 -34.51 -26.24 -5.24
CA ALA A 119 -33.76 -26.26 -6.50
C ALA A 119 -33.15 -27.65 -6.76
N HIS A 120 -32.45 -28.23 -5.78
CA HIS A 120 -31.89 -29.58 -5.88
C HIS A 120 -32.97 -30.65 -6.08
N GLY A 121 -34.10 -30.56 -5.37
CA GLY A 121 -35.26 -31.45 -5.55
C GLY A 121 -35.90 -31.37 -6.94
N LYS A 122 -35.69 -30.26 -7.66
CA LYS A 122 -36.09 -30.06 -9.07
C LYS A 122 -34.98 -30.37 -10.08
N GLY A 123 -33.87 -30.99 -9.64
CA GLY A 123 -32.72 -31.31 -10.47
C GLY A 123 -31.88 -30.09 -10.90
N ARG A 124 -32.13 -28.92 -10.30
CA ARG A 124 -31.38 -27.69 -10.58
C ARG A 124 -30.10 -27.61 -9.75
N ARG A 125 -29.14 -26.84 -10.25
CA ARG A 125 -27.79 -26.71 -9.68
C ARG A 125 -27.46 -25.24 -9.42
N PRO A 126 -27.67 -24.75 -8.18
CA PRO A 126 -27.26 -23.41 -7.78
C PRO A 126 -25.74 -23.21 -7.81
N VAL A 127 -25.31 -22.16 -8.50
CA VAL A 127 -23.92 -21.77 -8.73
C VAL A 127 -23.72 -20.31 -8.33
N LEU A 128 -22.89 -20.05 -7.32
CA LEU A 128 -22.45 -18.71 -6.95
C LEU A 128 -21.12 -18.39 -7.63
N ILE A 129 -21.04 -17.28 -8.34
CA ILE A 129 -19.81 -16.71 -8.89
C ILE A 129 -19.55 -15.36 -8.20
N ILE A 130 -18.35 -15.17 -7.65
CA ILE A 130 -17.90 -13.89 -7.10
C ILE A 130 -16.66 -13.45 -7.87
N ASP A 131 -16.73 -12.33 -8.61
CA ASP A 131 -15.56 -11.73 -9.28
C ASP A 131 -14.88 -10.69 -8.38
N GLU A 132 -13.60 -10.40 -8.68
CA GLU A 132 -12.72 -9.54 -7.88
C GLU A 132 -12.69 -9.90 -6.37
N ALA A 133 -12.84 -11.19 -6.06
CA ALA A 133 -13.05 -11.74 -4.72
C ALA A 133 -11.88 -11.54 -3.74
N GLN A 134 -10.71 -11.04 -4.19
CA GLN A 134 -9.66 -10.56 -3.26
C GLN A 134 -10.12 -9.39 -2.38
N ASN A 135 -11.18 -8.68 -2.78
CA ASN A 135 -11.74 -7.55 -2.04
C ASN A 135 -12.61 -8.00 -0.84
N LEU A 136 -12.92 -9.30 -0.72
CA LEU A 136 -13.72 -9.84 0.38
C LEU A 136 -12.97 -9.75 1.72
N ARG A 137 -13.65 -9.25 2.76
CA ARG A 137 -13.13 -9.29 4.14
C ARG A 137 -13.12 -10.73 4.68
N PRO A 138 -12.16 -11.15 5.52
CA PRO A 138 -12.09 -12.52 6.05
C PRO A 138 -13.39 -13.02 6.71
N LYS A 139 -14.11 -12.15 7.43
CA LYS A 139 -15.42 -12.49 8.04
C LYS A 139 -16.53 -12.78 7.02
N VAL A 140 -16.42 -12.26 5.80
CA VAL A 140 -17.34 -12.56 4.68
C VAL A 140 -16.95 -13.87 4.00
N LEU A 141 -15.65 -14.12 3.79
CA LEU A 141 -15.15 -15.42 3.34
C LEU A 141 -15.55 -16.56 4.30
N GLU A 142 -15.52 -16.31 5.61
CA GLU A 142 -15.99 -17.27 6.61
C GLU A 142 -17.51 -17.52 6.52
N GLN A 143 -18.33 -16.50 6.25
CA GLN A 143 -19.76 -16.74 5.95
C GLN A 143 -19.93 -17.60 4.69
N ILE A 144 -19.14 -17.37 3.64
CA ILE A 144 -19.15 -18.18 2.42
C ILE A 144 -18.72 -19.62 2.72
N ARG A 145 -17.76 -19.85 3.64
CA ARG A 145 -17.41 -21.19 4.14
C ARG A 145 -18.61 -21.89 4.73
N LEU A 146 -19.39 -21.22 5.58
CA LEU A 146 -20.58 -21.77 6.22
C LEU A 146 -21.67 -22.15 5.20
N LEU A 147 -21.83 -21.38 4.11
CA LEU A 147 -22.75 -21.74 3.02
C LEU A 147 -22.40 -23.07 2.34
N THR A 148 -21.12 -23.47 2.28
CA THR A 148 -20.71 -24.80 1.76
C THR A 148 -20.96 -25.97 2.72
N ASN A 149 -21.57 -25.72 3.89
CA ASN A 149 -22.16 -26.76 4.75
C ASN A 149 -23.66 -26.99 4.44
N LEU A 150 -24.26 -26.23 3.51
CA LEU A 150 -25.62 -26.50 3.05
C LEU A 150 -25.58 -27.68 2.07
N GLU A 151 -25.87 -28.86 2.60
CA GLU A 151 -25.75 -30.14 1.90
C GLU A 151 -26.82 -31.15 2.33
N THR A 152 -27.14 -32.07 1.43
CA THR A 152 -27.83 -33.31 1.77
C THR A 152 -26.82 -34.35 2.25
N SER A 153 -27.28 -35.51 2.72
CA SER A 153 -26.43 -36.65 3.08
C SER A 153 -25.64 -37.28 1.91
N LYS A 154 -25.75 -36.74 0.68
CA LYS A 154 -25.08 -37.23 -0.54
C LYS A 154 -24.52 -36.14 -1.46
N HIS A 155 -25.06 -34.92 -1.42
CA HIS A 155 -24.74 -33.86 -2.39
C HIS A 155 -24.69 -32.48 -1.73
N LYS A 156 -23.67 -31.67 -2.07
CA LYS A 156 -23.65 -30.22 -1.79
C LYS A 156 -24.78 -29.53 -2.58
N LEU A 157 -25.39 -28.51 -1.98
CA LEU A 157 -26.51 -27.78 -2.60
C LEU A 157 -26.09 -26.50 -3.34
N LEU A 158 -24.88 -25.99 -3.11
CA LEU A 158 -24.35 -24.76 -3.70
C LEU A 158 -22.89 -24.94 -4.12
N GLN A 159 -22.58 -24.62 -5.37
CA GLN A 159 -21.21 -24.55 -5.88
C GLN A 159 -20.70 -23.10 -5.86
N ILE A 160 -19.43 -22.88 -5.50
CA ILE A 160 -18.89 -21.52 -5.33
C ILE A 160 -17.61 -21.30 -6.15
N PHE A 161 -17.69 -20.36 -7.09
CA PHE A 161 -16.58 -19.90 -7.92
C PHE A 161 -16.03 -18.57 -7.38
N LEU A 162 -14.78 -18.57 -6.95
CA LEU A 162 -14.05 -17.38 -6.53
C LEU A 162 -13.11 -16.96 -7.66
N ILE A 163 -13.39 -15.81 -8.28
CA ILE A 163 -12.59 -15.23 -9.35
C ILE A 163 -11.89 -13.98 -8.80
N GLY A 164 -10.58 -13.81 -9.03
CA GLY A 164 -9.85 -12.70 -8.42
C GLY A 164 -8.38 -12.55 -8.81
N GLN A 165 -7.72 -11.58 -8.21
CA GLN A 165 -6.29 -11.26 -8.39
C GLN A 165 -5.41 -12.19 -7.52
N PRO A 166 -4.08 -12.27 -7.74
CA PRO A 166 -3.19 -13.16 -6.98
C PRO A 166 -3.25 -13.00 -5.45
N GLU A 167 -3.64 -11.82 -4.99
CA GLU A 167 -3.87 -11.46 -3.59
C GLU A 167 -4.89 -12.38 -2.91
N LEU A 168 -5.92 -12.84 -3.65
CA LEU A 168 -6.91 -13.80 -3.15
C LEU A 168 -6.27 -15.12 -2.72
N ARG A 169 -5.25 -15.58 -3.46
CA ARG A 169 -4.51 -16.79 -3.11
C ARG A 169 -3.74 -16.60 -1.80
N ARG A 170 -3.01 -15.48 -1.66
CA ARG A 170 -2.29 -15.12 -0.42
C ARG A 170 -3.23 -14.91 0.77
N LEU A 171 -4.48 -14.49 0.52
CA LEU A 171 -5.53 -14.35 1.52
C LEU A 171 -6.01 -15.72 2.03
N LEU A 172 -6.29 -16.65 1.11
CA LEU A 172 -6.71 -18.03 1.40
C LEU A 172 -5.59 -18.89 2.02
N GLU A 173 -4.33 -18.53 1.81
CA GLU A 173 -3.15 -19.18 2.41
C GLU A 173 -2.92 -18.80 3.89
N ARG A 174 -3.69 -17.87 4.47
CA ARG A 174 -3.65 -17.52 5.91
C ARG A 174 -4.35 -18.59 6.76
N ASP A 175 -3.83 -18.87 7.97
CA ASP A 175 -4.38 -19.90 8.87
C ASP A 175 -5.87 -19.76 9.17
N ALA A 176 -6.33 -18.52 9.41
CA ALA A 176 -7.75 -18.22 9.66
C ALA A 176 -8.70 -18.59 8.49
N LEU A 177 -8.18 -18.80 7.28
CA LEU A 177 -8.95 -19.19 6.09
C LEU A 177 -8.50 -20.55 5.51
N ARG A 178 -7.59 -21.26 6.19
CA ARG A 178 -7.06 -22.58 5.78
C ARG A 178 -8.16 -23.62 5.53
N GLN A 179 -9.26 -23.56 6.29
CA GLN A 179 -10.42 -24.44 6.10
C GLN A 179 -11.16 -24.20 4.77
N ILE A 180 -11.18 -22.97 4.27
CA ILE A 180 -11.72 -22.65 2.94
C ILE A 180 -10.78 -23.21 1.88
N ASN A 181 -9.48 -22.96 2.03
CA ASN A 181 -8.44 -23.39 1.11
C ASN A 181 -8.45 -24.93 0.92
N GLN A 182 -8.67 -25.70 2.00
CA GLN A 182 -8.84 -27.15 1.96
C GLN A 182 -10.09 -27.63 1.18
N ARG A 183 -11.13 -26.79 1.03
CA ARG A 183 -12.37 -27.09 0.29
C ARG A 183 -12.34 -26.65 -1.18
N ILE A 184 -11.22 -26.11 -1.66
CA ILE A 184 -11.04 -25.73 -3.07
C ILE A 184 -10.65 -26.97 -3.88
N THR A 185 -11.59 -27.47 -4.67
CA THR A 185 -11.49 -28.69 -5.48
C THR A 185 -10.68 -28.45 -6.76
N ALA A 186 -10.84 -27.27 -7.39
CA ALA A 186 -10.11 -26.87 -8.58
C ALA A 186 -9.46 -25.49 -8.41
N ARG A 187 -8.21 -25.35 -8.85
CA ARG A 187 -7.46 -24.08 -8.88
C ARG A 187 -6.92 -23.86 -10.28
N PHE A 188 -7.14 -22.67 -10.83
CA PHE A 188 -6.53 -22.24 -12.07
C PHE A 188 -5.92 -20.85 -11.95
N HIS A 189 -4.87 -20.58 -12.71
CA HIS A 189 -4.15 -19.31 -12.71
C HIS A 189 -3.85 -18.84 -14.13
N LEU A 190 -4.64 -17.88 -14.62
CA LEU A 190 -4.45 -17.24 -15.91
C LEU A 190 -3.17 -16.39 -15.89
N ARG A 191 -2.24 -16.74 -16.78
CA ARG A 191 -0.98 -16.03 -16.98
C ARG A 191 -1.15 -15.00 -18.11
N PRO A 192 -0.24 -14.01 -18.23
CA PRO A 192 -0.12 -13.23 -19.45
C PRO A 192 0.19 -14.14 -20.67
N PHE A 193 -0.24 -13.73 -21.86
CA PHE A 193 0.03 -14.48 -23.09
C PHE A 193 1.53 -14.63 -23.36
N SER A 194 1.92 -15.77 -23.92
CA SER A 194 3.25 -15.93 -24.54
C SER A 194 3.48 -14.96 -25.71
N ALA A 195 4.72 -14.85 -26.17
CA ALA A 195 5.07 -14.06 -27.36
C ALA A 195 4.37 -14.56 -28.65
N GLN A 196 3.99 -15.85 -28.70
CA GLN A 196 3.25 -16.44 -29.81
C GLN A 196 1.77 -16.09 -29.71
N GLU A 197 1.12 -16.41 -28.59
CA GLU A 197 -0.29 -16.08 -28.33
C GLU A 197 -0.56 -14.57 -28.47
N THR A 198 0.39 -13.71 -28.07
CA THR A 198 0.30 -12.25 -28.28
C THR A 198 0.20 -11.90 -29.78
N GLY A 199 0.92 -12.62 -30.64
CA GLY A 199 0.86 -12.45 -32.08
C GLY A 199 -0.44 -13.02 -32.69
N ASP A 200 -0.91 -14.16 -32.19
CA ASP A 200 -2.18 -14.76 -32.60
C ASP A 200 -3.39 -13.91 -32.19
N TYR A 201 -3.39 -13.36 -30.97
CA TYR A 201 -4.40 -12.42 -30.49
C TYR A 201 -4.48 -11.16 -31.36
N ILE A 202 -3.32 -10.56 -31.69
CA ILE A 202 -3.24 -9.38 -32.57
C ILE A 202 -3.76 -9.70 -33.98
N ARG A 203 -3.41 -10.88 -34.53
CA ARG A 203 -3.95 -11.34 -35.83
C ARG A 203 -5.46 -11.52 -35.78
N HIS A 204 -5.96 -12.27 -34.81
CA HIS A 204 -7.38 -12.55 -34.63
C HIS A 204 -8.20 -11.26 -34.53
N ARG A 205 -7.80 -10.31 -33.66
CA ARG A 205 -8.54 -9.04 -33.52
C ARG A 205 -8.56 -8.18 -34.80
N VAL A 206 -7.48 -8.21 -35.59
CA VAL A 206 -7.41 -7.49 -36.87
C VAL A 206 -8.28 -8.18 -37.95
N ALA A 207 -8.32 -9.51 -37.96
CA ALA A 207 -9.17 -10.31 -38.85
C ALA A 207 -10.68 -10.14 -38.54
N VAL A 208 -11.08 -10.19 -37.27
CA VAL A 208 -12.47 -9.95 -36.84
C VAL A 208 -12.97 -8.58 -37.31
N ALA A 209 -12.13 -7.55 -37.18
CA ALA A 209 -12.41 -6.20 -37.68
C ALA A 209 -12.44 -6.06 -39.23
N GLY A 210 -12.29 -7.17 -39.96
CA GLY A 210 -12.47 -7.26 -41.41
C GLY A 210 -11.20 -7.10 -42.25
N VAL A 211 -10.00 -7.25 -41.66
CA VAL A 211 -8.72 -7.05 -42.38
C VAL A 211 -7.80 -8.25 -42.19
N ASP A 212 -7.48 -8.95 -43.29
CA ASP A 212 -6.63 -10.15 -43.26
C ASP A 212 -5.13 -9.85 -43.52
N ARG A 213 -4.81 -8.66 -44.06
CA ARG A 213 -3.41 -8.26 -44.30
C ARG A 213 -2.70 -7.88 -42.99
N PRO A 214 -1.40 -8.20 -42.82
CA PRO A 214 -0.67 -7.87 -41.60
C PRO A 214 -0.52 -6.36 -41.40
N LEU A 215 -1.25 -5.81 -40.42
CA LEU A 215 -1.11 -4.41 -40.00
C LEU A 215 0.08 -4.17 -39.07
N PHE A 216 0.69 -5.22 -38.51
CA PHE A 216 1.81 -5.14 -37.58
C PHE A 216 3.01 -5.95 -38.11
N THR A 217 4.19 -5.33 -38.15
CA THR A 217 5.43 -6.05 -38.43
C THR A 217 5.75 -7.05 -37.32
N ALA A 218 6.38 -8.19 -37.64
CA ALA A 218 6.77 -9.19 -36.62
C ALA A 218 7.71 -8.61 -35.54
N ALA A 219 8.53 -7.61 -35.90
CA ALA A 219 9.34 -6.87 -34.95
C ALA A 219 8.51 -5.93 -34.05
N ALA A 220 7.40 -5.36 -34.54
CA ALA A 220 6.46 -4.60 -33.73
C ALA A 220 5.73 -5.51 -32.73
N ILE A 221 5.26 -6.69 -33.15
CA ILE A 221 4.65 -7.69 -32.24
C ILE A 221 5.63 -8.07 -31.11
N ARG A 222 6.90 -8.37 -31.45
CA ARG A 222 7.99 -8.60 -30.46
C ARG A 222 8.32 -7.37 -29.60
N ARG A 223 7.89 -6.16 -29.96
CA ARG A 223 8.01 -4.96 -29.10
C ARG A 223 6.77 -4.74 -28.25
N ILE A 224 5.56 -5.03 -28.76
CA ILE A 224 4.30 -5.01 -28.02
C ILE A 224 4.37 -5.99 -26.85
N TYR A 225 4.72 -7.26 -27.10
CA TYR A 225 4.92 -8.27 -26.05
C TYR A 225 5.88 -7.81 -24.94
N ARG A 226 7.05 -7.26 -25.31
CA ARG A 226 8.04 -6.71 -24.36
C ARG A 226 7.60 -5.43 -23.63
N CYS A 227 6.52 -4.78 -24.06
CA CYS A 227 5.95 -3.60 -23.41
C CYS A 227 4.66 -3.91 -22.63
N SER A 228 3.95 -4.97 -22.97
CA SER A 228 2.74 -5.44 -22.27
C SER A 228 2.99 -6.55 -21.25
N GLY A 229 4.15 -7.21 -21.30
CA GLY A 229 4.39 -8.46 -20.58
C GLY A 229 3.48 -9.60 -21.02
N GLY A 230 2.83 -9.49 -22.19
CA GLY A 230 1.79 -10.42 -22.64
C GLY A 230 0.37 -10.14 -22.12
N VAL A 231 0.16 -9.10 -21.28
CA VAL A 231 -1.16 -8.83 -20.67
C VAL A 231 -2.16 -8.33 -21.73
N PRO A 232 -3.27 -9.05 -22.01
CA PRO A 232 -4.23 -8.70 -23.07
C PRO A 232 -4.74 -7.26 -23.02
N ARG A 233 -5.11 -6.74 -21.85
CA ARG A 233 -5.56 -5.34 -21.69
C ARG A 233 -4.49 -4.33 -22.12
N VAL A 234 -3.22 -4.58 -21.80
CA VAL A 234 -2.10 -3.70 -22.19
C VAL A 234 -1.75 -3.88 -23.67
N VAL A 235 -1.85 -5.10 -24.22
CA VAL A 235 -1.73 -5.36 -25.66
C VAL A 235 -2.75 -4.53 -26.44
N ASN A 236 -4.03 -4.54 -26.04
CA ASN A 236 -5.08 -3.73 -26.68
C ASN A 236 -4.74 -2.23 -26.68
N ILE A 237 -4.39 -1.67 -25.52
CA ILE A 237 -4.05 -0.25 -25.37
C ILE A 237 -2.85 0.14 -26.25
N LEU A 238 -1.80 -0.69 -26.28
CA LEU A 238 -0.62 -0.47 -27.13
C LEU A 238 -0.94 -0.57 -28.62
N CYS A 239 -1.81 -1.50 -29.02
CA CYS A 239 -2.17 -1.71 -30.42
C CYS A 239 -3.05 -0.57 -30.96
N ASP A 240 -4.05 -0.12 -30.20
CA ASP A 240 -4.91 1.03 -30.57
C ASP A 240 -4.07 2.30 -30.78
N ARG A 241 -3.22 2.64 -29.80
CA ARG A 241 -2.31 3.80 -29.87
C ARG A 241 -1.30 3.67 -31.00
N ALA A 242 -0.76 2.47 -31.25
CA ALA A 242 0.18 2.26 -32.35
C ALA A 242 -0.48 2.34 -33.74
N LEU A 243 -1.73 1.90 -33.90
CA LEU A 243 -2.50 2.11 -35.14
C LEU A 243 -2.82 3.61 -35.33
N LEU A 244 -3.21 4.32 -34.27
CA LEU A 244 -3.40 5.78 -34.34
C LEU A 244 -2.10 6.50 -34.75
N GLY A 245 -0.97 6.17 -34.13
CA GLY A 245 0.34 6.71 -34.49
C GLY A 245 0.78 6.39 -35.92
N ALA A 246 0.49 5.18 -36.41
CA ALA A 246 0.73 4.80 -37.80
C ALA A 246 -0.18 5.56 -38.79
N CYS A 247 -1.45 5.75 -38.46
CA CYS A 247 -2.39 6.57 -39.24
C CYS A 247 -1.93 8.04 -39.34
N VAL A 248 -1.50 8.65 -38.23
CA VAL A 248 -0.99 10.03 -38.19
C VAL A 248 0.31 10.17 -38.99
N THR A 249 1.21 9.19 -38.91
CA THR A 249 2.47 9.16 -39.69
C THR A 249 2.31 8.63 -41.12
N ARG A 250 1.07 8.38 -41.58
CA ARG A 250 0.74 7.80 -42.90
C ARG A 250 1.51 6.51 -43.23
N SER A 251 1.79 5.69 -42.22
CA SER A 251 2.48 4.41 -42.37
C SER A 251 1.48 3.27 -42.63
N SER A 252 1.77 2.42 -43.63
CA SER A 252 0.91 1.31 -44.03
C SER A 252 0.90 0.11 -43.08
N GLN A 253 1.88 0.03 -42.17
CA GLN A 253 2.02 -0.97 -41.11
C GLN A 253 2.61 -0.35 -39.83
N VAL A 254 2.31 -0.94 -38.69
CA VAL A 254 2.90 -0.60 -37.39
C VAL A 254 4.33 -1.16 -37.30
N THR A 255 5.28 -0.25 -37.06
CA THR A 255 6.72 -0.54 -36.90
C THR A 255 7.16 -0.50 -35.43
N PRO A 256 8.32 -1.08 -35.05
CA PRO A 256 8.81 -1.05 -33.68
C PRO A 256 9.02 0.37 -33.12
N ALA A 257 9.32 1.35 -33.99
CA ALA A 257 9.49 2.75 -33.63
C ALA A 257 8.16 3.39 -33.21
N ILE A 258 7.08 3.09 -33.93
CA ILE A 258 5.71 3.55 -33.61
C ILE A 258 5.27 2.94 -32.27
N VAL A 259 5.49 1.63 -32.06
CA VAL A 259 5.23 0.98 -30.76
C VAL A 259 6.06 1.61 -29.64
N LYS A 260 7.32 2.01 -29.87
CA LYS A 260 8.15 2.72 -28.88
C LYS A 260 7.67 4.14 -28.57
N ARG A 261 6.85 4.77 -29.43
CA ARG A 261 6.17 6.03 -29.12
C ARG A 261 4.88 5.77 -28.33
N ALA A 262 4.00 4.93 -28.87
CA ALA A 262 2.75 4.52 -28.22
C ALA A 262 2.97 3.96 -26.80
N ALA A 263 4.03 3.16 -26.57
CA ALA A 263 4.35 2.65 -25.24
C ALA A 263 4.73 3.75 -24.23
N ARG A 264 5.36 4.85 -24.66
CA ARG A 264 5.65 6.00 -23.78
C ARG A 264 4.40 6.82 -23.50
N GLU A 265 3.59 7.10 -24.52
CA GLU A 265 2.28 7.73 -24.36
C GLU A 265 1.39 6.97 -23.35
N VAL A 266 1.41 5.63 -23.40
CA VAL A 266 0.61 4.74 -22.54
C VAL A 266 1.18 4.56 -21.13
N GLN A 267 2.51 4.60 -20.96
CA GLN A 267 3.17 4.54 -19.65
C GLN A 267 3.24 5.90 -18.95
N GLY A 268 2.76 6.96 -19.61
CA GLY A 268 3.01 8.35 -19.27
C GLY A 268 4.38 8.80 -19.77
N GLU A 269 4.43 9.90 -20.55
CA GLU A 269 5.71 10.54 -20.81
C GLU A 269 6.15 11.30 -19.56
N SER A 270 7.13 10.75 -18.84
CA SER A 270 8.04 11.57 -18.02
C SER A 270 8.61 12.66 -18.92
N LEU A 271 8.52 13.92 -18.48
CA LEU A 271 9.02 15.08 -19.25
C LEU A 271 10.56 15.11 -19.35
N ASP A 272 11.24 14.15 -18.71
CA ASP A 272 12.69 13.94 -18.68
C ASP A 272 13.29 13.38 -19.99
N ALA A 273 12.54 13.39 -21.08
CA ALA A 273 13.02 13.04 -22.42
C ALA A 273 13.78 14.20 -23.10
N LEU A 274 14.64 14.92 -22.35
CA LEU A 274 15.56 15.89 -22.92
C LEU A 274 16.35 15.24 -24.08
N PRO A 275 16.51 15.93 -25.23
CA PRO A 275 17.22 15.36 -26.36
C PRO A 275 18.67 15.12 -25.96
N ARG A 276 19.08 13.84 -25.89
CA ARG A 276 20.49 13.48 -25.65
C ARG A 276 21.36 14.27 -26.62
N PRO A 277 22.27 15.13 -26.14
CA PRO A 277 23.14 15.88 -27.04
C PRO A 277 23.94 14.87 -27.85
N ALA A 278 23.86 14.97 -29.18
CA ALA A 278 24.65 14.14 -30.07
C ALA A 278 26.10 14.61 -29.99
N VAL A 279 26.85 14.06 -29.02
CA VAL A 279 28.27 14.37 -28.81
C VAL A 279 29.04 14.01 -30.06
N ARG A 280 29.29 15.01 -30.91
CA ARG A 280 30.05 14.84 -32.15
C ARG A 280 31.47 14.42 -31.76
N PRO A 281 32.00 13.30 -32.30
CA PRO A 281 33.24 12.69 -31.78
C PRO A 281 34.47 13.60 -31.84
N GLY A 282 34.46 14.64 -32.68
CA GLY A 282 35.51 15.66 -32.72
C GLY A 282 35.75 16.38 -31.39
N PHE A 283 34.72 16.59 -30.55
CA PHE A 283 34.92 17.25 -29.24
C PHE A 283 35.72 16.38 -28.26
N ALA A 284 35.55 15.05 -28.30
CA ALA A 284 36.35 14.14 -27.49
C ALA A 284 37.82 14.11 -27.96
N ALA A 285 38.06 14.16 -29.28
CA ALA A 285 39.40 14.24 -29.84
C ALA A 285 40.13 15.54 -29.46
N VAL A 286 39.45 16.69 -29.50
CA VAL A 286 40.02 17.99 -29.06
C VAL A 286 40.32 17.97 -27.56
N ALA A 287 39.41 17.46 -26.73
CA ALA A 287 39.66 17.35 -25.28
C ALA A 287 40.87 16.46 -24.96
N ALA A 288 41.00 15.31 -25.64
CA ALA A 288 42.16 14.41 -25.49
C ALA A 288 43.47 15.06 -25.95
N PHE A 289 43.46 15.82 -27.05
CA PHE A 289 44.64 16.55 -27.54
C PHE A 289 45.09 17.65 -26.57
N VAL A 290 44.16 18.41 -25.99
CA VAL A 290 44.48 19.41 -24.96
C VAL A 290 45.04 18.76 -23.70
N LEU A 291 44.48 17.63 -23.26
CA LEU A 291 45.03 16.86 -22.12
C LEU A 291 46.44 16.33 -22.39
N ALA A 292 46.72 15.84 -23.60
CA ALA A 292 48.06 15.40 -24.00
C ALA A 292 49.06 16.57 -24.05
N MET A 293 48.65 17.75 -24.55
CA MET A 293 49.48 18.97 -24.53
C MET A 293 49.80 19.42 -23.09
N ILE A 294 48.82 19.38 -22.18
CA ILE A 294 49.02 19.75 -20.76
C ILE A 294 49.96 18.75 -20.08
N ALA A 295 49.77 17.45 -20.29
CA ALA A 295 50.66 16.41 -19.75
C ALA A 295 52.09 16.52 -20.30
N GLY A 296 52.24 16.82 -21.60
CA GLY A 296 53.55 17.07 -22.21
C GLY A 296 54.24 18.31 -21.67
N TRP A 297 53.50 19.39 -21.39
CA TRP A 297 54.04 20.62 -20.80
C TRP A 297 54.50 20.42 -19.34
N LEU A 298 53.70 19.71 -18.53
CA LEU A 298 54.07 19.32 -17.16
C LEU A 298 55.28 18.37 -17.13
N GLY A 299 55.36 17.40 -18.05
CA GLY A 299 56.52 16.52 -18.18
C GLY A 299 57.78 17.25 -18.63
N TYR A 300 57.65 18.22 -19.54
CA TYR A 300 58.77 19.07 -19.97
C TYR A 300 59.29 19.95 -18.83
N ALA A 301 58.40 20.51 -18.01
CA ALA A 301 58.79 21.31 -16.84
C ALA A 301 59.66 20.48 -15.87
N TRP A 302 59.22 19.27 -15.50
CA TRP A 302 59.99 18.36 -14.64
C TRP A 302 61.39 18.04 -15.21
N VAL A 303 61.49 17.69 -16.50
CA VAL A 303 62.78 17.37 -17.13
C VAL A 303 63.69 18.60 -17.26
N SER A 304 63.13 19.81 -17.26
CA SER A 304 63.93 21.05 -17.39
C SER A 304 64.65 21.46 -16.10
N GLU A 305 64.23 20.99 -14.92
CA GLU A 305 64.90 21.27 -13.66
C GLU A 305 66.21 20.45 -13.51
N ASP A 306 66.19 19.15 -13.85
CA ASP A 306 67.40 18.31 -13.90
C ASP A 306 68.43 18.81 -14.94
N ALA A 307 67.95 19.33 -16.07
CA ALA A 307 68.80 19.89 -17.13
C ALA A 307 69.56 21.15 -16.69
N ALA A 308 69.02 21.94 -15.75
CA ALA A 308 69.70 23.10 -15.20
C ALA A 308 70.83 22.70 -14.24
N ALA A 309 70.65 21.64 -13.44
CA ALA A 309 71.68 21.10 -12.55
C ALA A 309 72.89 20.57 -13.33
N LEU A 310 72.64 19.79 -14.39
CA LEU A 310 73.70 19.22 -15.26
C LEU A 310 74.49 20.28 -16.04
N LEU A 311 73.94 21.49 -16.23
CA LEU A 311 74.63 22.59 -16.90
C LEU A 311 75.55 23.39 -15.96
N ALA A 312 75.31 23.36 -14.65
CA ALA A 312 76.14 24.02 -13.65
C ALA A 312 77.47 23.28 -13.42
N ASP A 313 77.47 21.95 -13.52
CA ASP A 313 78.62 21.07 -13.20
C ASP A 313 79.65 20.97 -14.35
N LEU A 314 79.39 21.61 -15.50
CA LEU A 314 80.22 21.55 -16.72
C LEU A 314 81.01 22.83 -17.03
N LEU A 315 81.03 23.82 -16.12
CA LEU A 315 81.71 25.12 -16.32
C LEU A 315 82.76 25.42 -15.23
N PRO A 316 84.00 24.90 -15.33
CA PRO A 316 85.10 25.29 -14.46
C PRO A 316 85.63 26.69 -14.84
N GLY A 317 85.67 27.64 -13.90
CA GLY A 317 85.98 29.05 -14.23
C GLY A 317 86.19 30.02 -13.07
N ASP A 318 87.09 29.68 -12.16
CA ASP A 318 87.95 30.58 -11.36
C ASP A 318 87.54 32.06 -11.12
N ARG A 319 87.36 32.45 -9.84
CA ARG A 319 87.96 33.70 -9.31
C ARG A 319 88.00 33.77 -7.79
N THR A 320 89.21 33.67 -7.25
CA THR A 320 89.55 34.24 -5.93
C THR A 320 89.64 35.77 -6.00
N LEU A 321 89.32 36.47 -4.90
CA LEU A 321 90.18 37.46 -4.23
C LEU A 321 89.45 38.24 -3.11
N LEU A 322 90.24 38.87 -2.23
CA LEU A 322 89.89 39.84 -1.17
C LEU A 322 89.38 39.33 0.20
N THR A 323 90.34 38.81 0.97
CA THR A 323 90.72 39.26 2.35
C THR A 323 89.74 39.13 3.55
N GLY A 324 90.19 38.41 4.59
CA GLY A 324 89.61 38.45 5.95
C GLY A 324 90.18 37.40 6.93
N GLU A 325 91.39 37.62 7.45
CA GLU A 325 92.13 36.75 8.42
C GLU A 325 92.77 37.64 9.51
N PRO A 326 93.32 37.14 10.65
CA PRO A 326 93.19 35.83 11.33
C PRO A 326 92.53 36.08 12.73
N PRO A 327 92.88 35.55 13.95
CA PRO A 327 93.81 34.48 14.39
C PRO A 327 93.13 33.53 15.46
N PRO A 328 93.79 32.80 16.42
CA PRO A 328 93.45 31.38 16.63
C PRO A 328 93.41 30.88 18.12
N GLU A 329 93.64 29.57 18.32
CA GLU A 329 93.90 28.82 19.58
C GLU A 329 92.68 28.45 20.46
N THR A 330 92.59 27.28 21.13
CA THR A 330 93.46 26.07 21.20
C THR A 330 92.65 24.77 21.43
N THR A 331 93.28 23.61 21.19
CA THR A 331 92.85 22.22 21.55
C THR A 331 93.08 21.90 23.05
N PRO A 332 92.63 20.74 23.66
CA PRO A 332 92.41 19.39 23.08
C PRO A 332 91.20 18.54 23.60
N SER A 333 91.21 17.26 23.16
CA SER A 333 90.33 16.07 23.39
C SER A 333 90.19 15.59 24.86
N PRO A 334 89.48 14.46 25.24
CA PRO A 334 88.92 13.31 24.47
C PRO A 334 87.44 12.95 24.87
N GLU A 335 86.84 11.73 24.92
CA GLU A 335 87.16 10.26 24.80
C GLU A 335 85.85 9.51 24.36
N VAL A 336 85.83 8.54 23.40
CA VAL A 336 85.91 7.05 23.49
C VAL A 336 84.59 6.23 23.69
N VAL A 337 84.27 5.36 22.70
CA VAL A 337 83.56 4.04 22.69
C VAL A 337 82.12 3.91 23.27
N GLY A 338 81.17 3.12 22.72
CA GLY A 338 81.13 2.31 21.48
C GLY A 338 80.05 1.19 21.52
N ASP A 339 79.76 0.58 20.34
CA ASP A 339 79.05 -0.70 20.01
C ASP A 339 77.84 -1.26 20.81
N GLY A 340 76.89 -1.98 20.20
CA GLY A 340 76.71 -2.34 18.77
C GLY A 340 75.74 -3.53 18.54
N ALA A 341 75.39 -3.78 17.26
CA ALA A 341 74.74 -4.96 16.65
C ALA A 341 73.39 -5.52 17.22
N GLY A 342 72.47 -6.11 16.42
CA GLY A 342 72.34 -6.16 14.95
C GLY A 342 71.74 -7.46 14.39
N HIS A 343 71.01 -7.38 13.26
CA HIS A 343 70.62 -8.49 12.36
C HIS A 343 69.70 -9.61 12.92
N ALA A 344 69.01 -10.46 12.12
CA ALA A 344 68.37 -10.34 10.80
C ALA A 344 67.53 -11.63 10.53
N GLY A 345 66.66 -11.65 9.51
CA GLY A 345 66.16 -12.91 8.93
C GLY A 345 64.65 -12.99 8.61
N ALA A 346 64.36 -13.55 7.44
CA ALA A 346 63.06 -14.07 6.95
C ALA A 346 63.40 -15.32 6.08
N PRO A 347 62.53 -15.88 5.22
CA PRO A 347 61.05 -15.91 5.15
C PRO A 347 60.53 -17.38 5.13
N GLY A 348 59.25 -17.64 4.79
CA GLY A 348 58.85 -18.96 4.28
C GLY A 348 57.39 -19.39 4.53
N SER A 349 56.73 -19.86 3.47
CA SER A 349 55.44 -20.58 3.43
C SER A 349 55.66 -21.95 2.73
N PRO A 350 54.67 -22.81 2.42
CA PRO A 350 53.23 -22.82 2.72
C PRO A 350 52.69 -24.20 3.21
N ASP A 351 51.38 -24.41 3.02
CA ASP A 351 50.70 -25.65 2.55
C ASP A 351 49.72 -26.43 3.47
N SER A 352 48.89 -27.26 2.83
CA SER A 352 47.56 -27.71 3.29
C SER A 352 47.46 -29.22 3.54
N LEU A 353 46.50 -29.69 4.37
CA LEU A 353 45.50 -30.77 4.09
C LEU A 353 44.93 -31.49 5.34
N LEU A 354 43.62 -31.80 5.30
CA LEU A 354 42.91 -32.92 6.00
C LEU A 354 42.92 -32.96 7.56
N ALA A 355 42.17 -33.81 8.27
CA ALA A 355 40.74 -34.21 8.21
C ALA A 355 40.37 -35.07 9.46
N ALA A 356 39.10 -35.08 9.89
CA ALA A 356 38.51 -36.01 10.91
C ALA A 356 39.09 -35.90 12.37
N SER A 357 38.47 -36.42 13.46
CA SER A 357 37.05 -36.73 13.82
C SER A 357 36.92 -36.88 15.36
N ASP A 358 35.81 -37.49 15.84
CA ASP A 358 35.55 -38.11 17.17
C ASP A 358 35.02 -37.15 18.28
N GLU A 359 33.77 -37.34 18.78
CA GLU A 359 33.27 -38.16 19.94
C GLU A 359 33.25 -37.37 21.28
N ALA A 360 32.34 -37.51 22.26
CA ALA A 360 30.99 -38.11 22.47
C ALA A 360 30.31 -37.31 23.66
N ALA A 361 29.11 -37.50 24.21
CA ALA A 361 27.99 -38.49 24.21
C ALA A 361 26.63 -37.71 24.14
N GLU A 362 25.38 -38.15 24.37
CA GLU A 362 24.67 -39.17 25.19
C GLU A 362 24.63 -38.90 26.73
N THR A 363 23.51 -39.00 27.47
CA THR A 363 22.24 -39.77 27.33
C THR A 363 20.94 -39.06 27.82
N THR A 364 19.77 -39.59 27.44
CA THR A 364 18.40 -39.41 28.01
C THR A 364 17.91 -40.77 28.60
N PRO A 365 16.64 -41.07 29.05
CA PRO A 365 15.33 -40.35 29.03
C PRO A 365 14.44 -40.50 30.31
N SER A 366 13.12 -40.17 30.21
CA SER A 366 11.88 -40.69 30.88
C SER A 366 11.91 -41.28 32.32
N GLU A 367 10.89 -41.23 33.20
CA GLU A 367 9.44 -40.86 33.16
C GLU A 367 8.94 -40.67 34.66
N SER A 368 7.68 -40.51 35.11
CA SER A 368 6.31 -40.55 34.52
C SER A 368 5.29 -39.60 35.22
N ALA A 369 4.33 -40.11 36.01
CA ALA A 369 3.24 -39.37 36.67
C ALA A 369 2.83 -40.02 38.02
N GLY A 370 2.12 -39.30 38.93
CA GLY A 370 1.58 -39.91 40.15
C GLY A 370 0.94 -39.02 41.24
N ASP A 371 -0.35 -38.73 41.08
CA ASP A 371 -1.38 -38.58 42.14
C ASP A 371 -1.29 -37.44 43.22
N ALA A 372 -2.32 -37.35 44.08
CA ALA A 372 -2.62 -36.20 44.93
C ALA A 372 -2.96 -36.55 46.41
N ALA A 373 -2.84 -35.58 47.33
CA ALA A 373 -3.59 -35.59 48.59
C ALA A 373 -3.72 -34.20 49.29
N SER A 374 -4.94 -33.96 49.75
CA SER A 374 -5.48 -32.95 50.68
C SER A 374 -4.59 -32.46 51.85
N GLY A 375 -4.79 -31.20 52.26
CA GLY A 375 -4.42 -30.69 53.58
C GLY A 375 -4.67 -29.18 53.75
N GLY A 376 -5.38 -28.76 54.79
CA GLY A 376 -5.58 -27.33 55.11
C GLY A 376 -6.15 -27.09 56.51
N VAL A 377 -5.97 -25.88 57.04
CA VAL A 377 -6.67 -25.29 58.21
C VAL A 377 -6.37 -23.76 58.28
N VAL A 378 -7.20 -23.03 59.02
CA VAL A 378 -7.30 -21.55 59.17
C VAL A 378 -6.84 -21.11 60.59
N PRO A 379 -6.97 -19.84 61.09
CA PRO A 379 -7.15 -18.51 60.45
C PRO A 379 -6.21 -17.41 61.03
N GLY A 380 -6.42 -16.13 60.63
CA GLY A 380 -5.96 -14.92 61.33
C GLY A 380 -5.21 -13.92 60.44
N GLU A 381 -5.31 -12.60 60.60
CA GLU A 381 -6.24 -11.78 61.40
C GLU A 381 -6.32 -10.37 60.75
N SER A 382 -7.40 -9.62 60.96
CA SER A 382 -7.54 -8.23 60.48
C SER A 382 -7.50 -7.24 61.65
N PRO A 383 -6.99 -6.02 61.43
CA PRO A 383 -7.90 -4.88 61.59
C PRO A 383 -7.81 -3.85 60.45
N SER A 384 -8.92 -3.13 60.28
CA SER A 384 -9.09 -2.00 59.37
C SER A 384 -8.64 -0.67 59.99
N VAL A 385 -8.45 0.34 59.13
CA VAL A 385 -8.52 1.76 59.51
C VAL A 385 -9.43 2.46 58.50
N ASP A 386 -10.41 3.21 58.99
CA ASP A 386 -11.41 3.91 58.17
C ASP A 386 -10.86 5.16 57.48
N ALA A 387 -11.40 5.45 56.30
CA ALA A 387 -11.40 6.78 55.70
C ALA A 387 -12.78 7.05 55.07
N ALA A 388 -13.44 8.13 55.51
CA ALA A 388 -14.73 8.57 54.97
C ALA A 388 -14.54 9.28 53.61
N PRO A 389 -15.58 9.40 52.76
CA PRO A 389 -15.41 9.70 51.35
C PRO A 389 -15.15 11.18 51.04
N THR A 390 -14.30 11.41 50.03
CA THR A 390 -14.16 12.68 49.30
C THR A 390 -14.87 12.56 47.96
N ASP A 391 -15.44 13.66 47.46
CA ASP A 391 -16.29 13.70 46.27
C ASP A 391 -15.72 12.97 45.03
N MET A 392 -16.38 11.86 44.66
CA MET A 392 -16.31 11.35 43.30
C MET A 392 -17.39 12.02 42.45
N LEU A 393 -16.98 12.64 41.34
CA LEU A 393 -17.88 12.97 40.24
C LEU A 393 -18.64 11.69 39.80
N PRO A 394 -19.93 11.79 39.42
CA PRO A 394 -20.80 10.63 39.27
C PRO A 394 -20.47 9.80 38.03
N GLN A 395 -19.49 8.90 38.16
CA GLN A 395 -19.21 7.85 37.18
C GLN A 395 -20.48 7.01 36.97
N ILE A 396 -20.94 6.89 35.72
CA ILE A 396 -22.09 6.05 35.39
C ILE A 396 -21.68 4.59 35.58
N ALA A 397 -22.16 3.99 36.67
CA ALA A 397 -21.85 2.60 37.03
C ALA A 397 -22.21 1.64 35.87
N PRO A 398 -21.33 0.65 35.56
CA PRO A 398 -21.44 -0.18 34.37
C PRO A 398 -22.69 -1.09 34.32
N GLU A 399 -23.43 -1.21 35.42
CA GLU A 399 -24.63 -2.06 35.54
C GLU A 399 -25.89 -1.48 34.84
N ARG A 400 -25.84 -0.26 34.28
CA ARG A 400 -27.01 0.38 33.64
C ARG A 400 -27.10 0.21 32.11
N PHE A 401 -26.15 -0.44 31.46
CA PHE A 401 -26.07 -0.47 29.99
C PHE A 401 -26.93 -1.56 29.34
N ALA A 402 -28.25 -1.39 29.41
CA ALA A 402 -29.14 -1.92 28.36
C ALA A 402 -28.92 -1.11 27.06
N PRO A 403 -28.88 -1.75 25.88
CA PRO A 403 -28.48 -1.08 24.63
C PRO A 403 -29.38 0.09 24.24
N ASP A 404 -30.68 0.01 24.53
CA ASP A 404 -31.67 1.04 24.16
C ASP A 404 -31.49 2.33 24.98
N ALA A 405 -31.20 2.21 26.29
CA ALA A 405 -30.95 3.35 27.17
C ALA A 405 -29.64 4.09 26.84
N LEU A 406 -28.67 3.38 26.25
CA LEU A 406 -27.42 3.96 25.77
C LEU A 406 -27.64 4.78 24.48
N ALA A 407 -28.54 4.32 23.59
CA ALA A 407 -28.94 5.09 22.41
C ALA A 407 -29.66 6.39 22.78
N GLU A 408 -30.65 6.35 23.68
CA GLU A 408 -31.36 7.55 24.17
C GLU A 408 -30.41 8.53 24.90
N THR A 409 -29.40 8.01 25.61
CA THR A 409 -28.41 8.86 26.29
C THR A 409 -27.47 9.52 25.29
N LEU A 410 -26.89 8.77 24.35
CA LEU A 410 -26.03 9.33 23.31
C LEU A 410 -26.79 10.28 22.35
N ALA A 411 -28.09 10.06 22.10
CA ALA A 411 -28.92 10.99 21.35
C ALA A 411 -29.09 12.36 22.05
N ARG A 412 -29.15 12.38 23.39
CA ARG A 412 -29.17 13.63 24.20
C ARG A 412 -27.82 14.34 24.25
N LEU A 413 -26.72 13.63 24.01
CA LEU A 413 -25.36 14.19 23.91
C LEU A 413 -25.03 14.70 22.49
N ALA A 414 -25.88 14.42 21.49
CA ALA A 414 -25.63 14.73 20.09
C ALA A 414 -26.14 16.13 19.71
N MET A 415 -25.24 16.97 19.19
CA MET A 415 -25.48 18.40 18.95
C MET A 415 -25.40 18.77 17.44
N PRO A 416 -25.85 19.98 17.03
CA PRO A 416 -25.75 20.45 15.63
C PRO A 416 -24.32 20.47 15.06
N GLU A 417 -24.20 20.43 13.72
CA GLU A 417 -22.90 20.46 13.00
C GLU A 417 -22.06 21.71 13.34
N SER A 418 -22.70 22.86 13.57
CA SER A 418 -22.08 24.12 14.02
C SER A 418 -21.40 23.96 15.40
N ASP A 419 -22.15 23.44 16.36
CA ASP A 419 -21.79 23.47 17.78
C ASP A 419 -20.72 22.40 18.05
N ALA A 420 -20.89 21.24 17.42
CA ALA A 420 -19.91 20.16 17.39
C ALA A 420 -18.58 20.63 16.78
N LEU A 421 -18.62 21.37 15.65
CA LEU A 421 -17.41 21.90 15.03
C LEU A 421 -16.78 23.03 15.85
N ARG A 422 -17.56 23.87 16.54
CA ARG A 422 -17.03 24.87 17.49
C ARG A 422 -16.25 24.20 18.62
N LEU A 423 -16.79 23.15 19.26
CA LEU A 423 -16.07 22.38 20.28
C LEU A 423 -14.79 21.71 19.74
N LEU A 424 -14.81 21.26 18.48
CA LEU A 424 -13.63 20.71 17.81
C LEU A 424 -12.57 21.78 17.51
N LEU A 425 -12.96 22.98 17.04
CA LEU A 425 -12.05 24.09 16.75
C LEU A 425 -11.38 24.67 18.00
N LEU A 426 -12.07 24.68 19.16
CA LEU A 426 -11.47 25.05 20.44
C LEU A 426 -10.26 24.16 20.80
N ARG A 427 -10.27 22.88 20.40
CA ARG A 427 -9.11 21.97 20.59
C ARG A 427 -7.94 22.27 19.65
N TRP A 428 -8.15 23.07 18.60
CA TRP A 428 -7.10 23.63 17.72
C TRP A 428 -6.65 25.04 18.16
N GLY A 429 -7.12 25.53 19.32
CA GLY A 429 -6.85 26.90 19.77
C GLY A 429 -7.59 27.98 18.97
N VAL A 430 -8.63 27.60 18.23
CA VAL A 430 -9.42 28.52 17.39
C VAL A 430 -10.76 28.78 18.05
N GLU A 431 -10.87 29.94 18.72
CA GLU A 431 -12.12 30.43 19.27
C GLU A 431 -12.99 31.04 18.15
N VAL A 432 -14.25 30.60 18.07
CA VAL A 432 -15.24 31.12 17.13
C VAL A 432 -16.54 31.33 17.87
N GLU A 433 -17.07 32.56 17.86
CA GLU A 433 -18.34 32.88 18.50
C GLU A 433 -19.51 32.32 17.69
N ASP A 434 -19.57 32.63 16.38
CA ASP A 434 -20.62 32.15 15.47
C ASP A 434 -20.09 31.44 14.22
N LEU A 435 -20.64 30.25 13.96
CA LEU A 435 -20.59 29.52 12.69
C LEU A 435 -21.99 29.60 12.05
N PRO A 436 -22.20 30.35 10.95
CA PRO A 436 -23.49 30.39 10.26
C PRO A 436 -23.78 29.05 9.59
N ALA A 437 -25.06 28.81 9.27
CA ALA A 437 -25.55 27.52 8.77
C ALA A 437 -25.15 27.14 7.33
N ASP A 438 -24.26 27.91 6.69
CA ASP A 438 -23.56 27.52 5.46
C ASP A 438 -22.56 26.36 5.74
N ASP A 439 -21.96 25.75 4.71
CA ASP A 439 -21.07 24.58 4.89
C ASP A 439 -19.93 24.86 5.89
N PRO A 440 -19.96 24.32 7.13
CA PRO A 440 -19.04 24.73 8.18
C PRO A 440 -17.59 24.34 7.84
N CYS A 441 -17.41 23.25 7.08
CA CYS A 441 -16.12 22.78 6.60
C CYS A 441 -15.42 23.76 5.66
N ALA A 442 -16.17 24.61 4.94
CA ALA A 442 -15.59 25.62 4.07
C ALA A 442 -14.95 26.77 4.87
N ARG A 443 -15.52 27.16 6.02
CA ARG A 443 -14.97 28.23 6.88
C ARG A 443 -13.69 27.81 7.60
N VAL A 444 -13.50 26.53 7.90
CA VAL A 444 -12.28 25.99 8.52
C VAL A 444 -11.02 26.29 7.69
N ALA A 445 -11.17 26.46 6.37
CA ALA A 445 -10.09 26.85 5.47
C ALA A 445 -9.48 28.23 5.79
N ALA A 446 -10.22 29.16 6.41
CA ALA A 446 -9.76 30.50 6.75
C ALA A 446 -8.76 30.50 7.92
N PHE A 447 -8.83 29.51 8.81
CA PHE A 447 -7.92 29.35 9.95
C PHE A 447 -6.64 28.57 9.61
N GLY A 448 -6.34 28.39 8.31
CA GLY A 448 -5.21 27.58 7.84
C GLY A 448 -5.40 26.07 8.00
N LEU A 449 -6.61 25.60 8.34
CA LEU A 449 -6.94 24.20 8.57
C LEU A 449 -7.74 23.61 7.39
N ARG A 450 -8.03 22.31 7.43
CA ARG A 450 -8.90 21.59 6.48
C ARG A 450 -9.78 20.59 7.20
N CYS A 451 -11.00 20.40 6.69
CA CYS A 451 -11.87 19.30 7.10
C CYS A 451 -11.73 18.12 6.13
N GLU A 452 -11.60 16.92 6.66
CA GLU A 452 -11.76 15.66 5.92
C GLU A 452 -13.10 15.06 6.33
N ARG A 453 -14.03 14.91 5.37
CA ARG A 453 -15.29 14.16 5.55
C ARG A 453 -15.06 12.74 5.04
N GLY A 454 -15.38 11.72 5.83
CA GLY A 454 -15.11 10.33 5.48
C GLY A 454 -16.13 9.33 6.03
N GLN A 455 -16.06 8.09 5.55
CA GLN A 455 -16.83 6.96 6.06
C GLN A 455 -15.87 5.88 6.55
N GLY A 456 -16.17 5.29 7.71
CA GLY A 456 -15.30 4.31 8.34
C GLY A 456 -15.84 3.80 9.68
N ASN A 457 -14.96 3.19 10.46
CA ASN A 457 -15.23 2.75 11.83
C ASN A 457 -14.32 3.48 12.82
N LEU A 458 -14.56 3.35 14.13
CA LEU A 458 -13.76 4.04 15.15
C LEU A 458 -12.26 3.63 15.11
N GLY A 459 -11.94 2.43 14.60
CA GLY A 459 -10.57 2.02 14.31
C GLY A 459 -9.88 2.80 13.18
N ASP A 460 -10.62 3.32 12.18
CA ASP A 460 -10.04 4.25 11.19
C ASP A 460 -9.61 5.57 11.86
N LEU A 461 -10.37 6.03 12.86
CA LEU A 461 -10.05 7.25 13.62
C LEU A 461 -8.85 7.05 14.56
N ARG A 462 -8.68 5.85 15.15
CA ARG A 462 -7.42 5.49 15.84
C ARG A 462 -6.21 5.60 14.91
N VAL A 463 -6.34 5.31 13.62
CA VAL A 463 -5.24 5.53 12.65
C VAL A 463 -4.98 7.03 12.48
N PHE A 464 -6.00 7.88 12.32
CA PHE A 464 -5.77 9.33 12.17
C PHE A 464 -5.17 9.98 13.42
N ASP A 465 -5.51 9.51 14.63
CA ASP A 465 -5.13 10.13 15.91
C ASP A 465 -5.57 11.62 15.97
N ARG A 466 -6.82 11.90 15.55
CA ARG A 466 -7.41 13.24 15.56
C ARG A 466 -8.79 13.22 16.20
N PRO A 467 -9.12 14.20 17.06
CA PRO A 467 -10.49 14.45 17.47
C PRO A 467 -11.41 14.65 16.25
N ALA A 468 -12.61 14.09 16.33
CA ALA A 468 -13.50 13.94 15.18
C ALA A 468 -14.99 14.03 15.57
N LEU A 469 -15.80 14.57 14.67
CA LEU A 469 -17.24 14.58 14.76
C LEU A 469 -17.79 13.26 14.22
N LEU A 470 -18.59 12.54 15.02
CA LEU A 470 -19.26 11.30 14.63
C LEU A 470 -20.73 11.63 14.34
N ARG A 471 -21.21 11.40 13.10
CA ARG A 471 -22.63 11.63 12.77
C ARG A 471 -23.50 10.54 13.39
N VAL A 472 -24.52 10.91 14.14
CA VAL A 472 -25.46 9.98 14.81
C VAL A 472 -26.49 9.41 13.83
N ARG A 473 -26.94 8.18 14.06
CA ARG A 473 -28.15 7.60 13.45
C ARG A 473 -29.37 8.14 14.19
N ASP A 474 -30.16 8.97 13.51
CA ASP A 474 -31.39 9.56 14.01
C ASP A 474 -32.56 9.18 13.09
N SER A 475 -33.74 8.91 13.65
CA SER A 475 -34.98 8.65 12.91
C SER A 475 -35.44 9.89 12.16
N ASP A 476 -35.18 11.07 12.72
CA ASP A 476 -35.83 12.33 12.32
C ASP A 476 -35.10 13.01 11.15
N GLY A 477 -34.04 12.37 10.62
CA GLY A 477 -33.19 12.90 9.55
C GLY A 477 -32.28 14.06 9.97
N ALA A 478 -32.31 14.48 11.24
CA ALA A 478 -31.50 15.58 11.74
C ALA A 478 -30.00 15.24 11.75
N ARG A 479 -29.16 16.21 11.36
CA ARG A 479 -27.70 16.07 11.38
C ARG A 479 -27.14 16.39 12.77
N ARG A 480 -27.28 15.45 13.71
CA ARG A 480 -26.64 15.53 15.04
C ARG A 480 -25.29 14.81 15.05
N PHE A 481 -24.34 15.35 15.80
CA PHE A 481 -22.96 14.88 15.90
C PHE A 481 -22.50 14.73 17.35
N LEU A 482 -21.61 13.77 17.61
CA LEU A 482 -20.86 13.61 18.86
C LEU A 482 -19.40 14.01 18.63
N VAL A 483 -18.78 14.74 19.57
CA VAL A 483 -17.39 15.19 19.46
C VAL A 483 -16.46 14.21 20.19
N LEU A 484 -15.80 13.31 19.46
CA LEU A 484 -14.84 12.37 20.04
C LEU A 484 -13.48 13.06 20.23
N VAL A 485 -12.97 13.10 21.46
CA VAL A 485 -11.68 13.73 21.83
C VAL A 485 -10.67 12.77 22.47
N GLY A 486 -11.11 11.61 22.92
CA GLY A 486 -10.25 10.52 23.40
C GLY A 486 -10.75 9.18 22.93
N LEU A 487 -9.86 8.22 22.72
CA LEU A 487 -10.20 6.92 22.14
C LEU A 487 -9.21 5.83 22.56
N ASP A 488 -9.72 4.87 23.33
CA ASP A 488 -8.96 3.77 23.92
C ASP A 488 -9.53 2.41 23.45
N GLU A 489 -9.05 1.29 24.00
CA GLU A 489 -9.50 -0.04 23.61
C GLU A 489 -10.97 -0.34 23.98
N ALA A 490 -11.41 0.09 25.16
CA ALA A 490 -12.78 -0.16 25.67
C ALA A 490 -13.70 1.07 25.68
N PHE A 491 -13.15 2.29 25.68
CA PHE A 491 -13.91 3.52 25.90
C PHE A 491 -13.55 4.62 24.88
N GLY A 492 -14.46 5.57 24.69
CA GLY A 492 -14.22 6.83 24.01
C GLY A 492 -14.64 8.02 24.87
N THR A 493 -13.84 9.08 24.85
CA THR A 493 -14.12 10.33 25.58
C THR A 493 -14.82 11.30 24.65
N LEU A 494 -16.02 11.72 25.02
CA LEU A 494 -16.87 12.65 24.28
C LEU A 494 -16.78 14.05 24.92
N ALA A 495 -16.54 15.08 24.11
CA ALA A 495 -16.55 16.46 24.56
C ALA A 495 -17.93 17.10 24.42
N LEU A 496 -18.35 17.80 25.47
CA LEU A 496 -19.63 18.47 25.61
C LEU A 496 -19.41 19.90 26.15
N PRO A 497 -20.39 20.81 26.01
CA PRO A 497 -20.30 22.15 26.62
C PRO A 497 -20.15 22.13 28.15
N SER A 498 -20.56 21.04 28.81
CA SER A 498 -20.48 20.83 30.26
C SER A 498 -19.23 20.12 30.75
N GLY A 499 -18.36 19.60 29.86
CA GLY A 499 -17.18 18.82 30.22
C GLY A 499 -16.86 17.69 29.26
N ASN A 500 -15.98 16.77 29.67
CA ASN A 500 -15.71 15.52 28.96
C ASN A 500 -16.44 14.36 29.65
N GLU A 501 -17.15 13.54 28.89
CA GLU A 501 -17.86 12.33 29.36
C GLU A 501 -17.20 11.06 28.79
N LEU A 502 -17.24 9.96 29.54
CA LEU A 502 -16.67 8.67 29.12
C LEU A 502 -17.78 7.69 28.73
N ALA A 503 -17.75 7.18 27.50
CA ALA A 503 -18.75 6.24 26.98
C ALA A 503 -18.11 4.91 26.50
N PRO A 504 -18.75 3.75 26.74
CA PRO A 504 -18.29 2.47 26.20
C PRO A 504 -18.24 2.49 24.66
N LEU A 505 -17.15 1.95 24.10
CA LEU A 505 -16.88 2.03 22.66
C LEU A 505 -17.97 1.37 21.81
N GLU A 506 -18.55 0.28 22.29
CA GLU A 506 -19.66 -0.43 21.63
C GLU A 506 -20.93 0.43 21.53
N GLY A 507 -21.20 1.27 22.53
CA GLY A 507 -22.32 2.23 22.50
C GLY A 507 -22.11 3.36 21.51
N ILE A 508 -20.90 3.92 21.46
CA ILE A 508 -20.54 4.92 20.44
C ILE A 508 -20.69 4.30 19.04
N ALA A 509 -20.26 3.05 18.85
CA ALA A 509 -20.34 2.33 17.57
C ALA A 509 -21.76 1.92 17.14
N SER A 510 -22.68 1.67 18.09
CA SER A 510 -24.08 1.36 17.75
C SER A 510 -24.86 2.59 17.28
N VAL A 511 -24.59 3.75 17.89
CA VAL A 511 -25.27 5.03 17.60
C VAL A 511 -24.62 5.78 16.43
N ALA A 512 -23.31 5.67 16.23
CA ALA A 512 -22.62 6.33 15.11
C ALA A 512 -23.03 5.72 13.75
N SER A 513 -23.41 6.58 12.80
CA SER A 513 -23.83 6.21 11.45
C SER A 513 -22.74 5.52 10.63
N GLY A 514 -21.49 5.95 10.80
CA GLY A 514 -20.32 5.57 10.00
C GLY A 514 -19.67 6.76 9.29
N ASP A 515 -20.40 7.87 9.13
CA ASP A 515 -19.83 9.14 8.64
C ASP A 515 -19.11 9.88 9.79
N TYR A 516 -17.93 10.41 9.49
CA TYR A 516 -17.16 11.26 10.38
C TYR A 516 -16.64 12.52 9.68
N ILE A 517 -16.36 13.55 10.47
CA ILE A 517 -15.65 14.77 10.04
C ILE A 517 -14.47 14.97 10.99
N LEU A 518 -13.25 15.04 10.47
CA LEU A 518 -12.07 15.44 11.25
C LEU A 518 -11.45 16.72 10.71
N VAL A 519 -10.80 17.48 11.59
CA VAL A 519 -10.02 18.65 11.21
C VAL A 519 -8.54 18.27 11.20
N TRP A 520 -7.78 18.80 10.25
CA TRP A 520 -6.34 18.61 10.14
C TRP A 520 -5.65 19.84 9.53
N GLN A 521 -4.34 19.96 9.76
CA GLN A 521 -3.52 21.05 9.25
C GLN A 521 -2.80 20.63 7.96
N PRO A 522 -3.03 21.28 6.81
CA PRO A 522 -2.25 21.10 5.59
C PRO A 522 -0.83 21.73 5.72
N PRO A 523 0.05 21.51 4.72
CA PRO A 523 1.25 22.34 4.53
C PRO A 523 0.90 23.84 4.45
N PRO A 524 1.86 24.76 4.69
CA PRO A 524 1.63 26.22 4.63
C PRO A 524 1.00 26.74 3.32
N THR A 525 1.27 26.04 2.22
CA THR A 525 0.72 26.29 0.88
C THR A 525 -0.74 25.86 0.69
N GLY A 526 -1.33 25.16 1.67
CA GLY A 526 -2.69 24.63 1.61
C GLY A 526 -2.86 23.38 0.72
N SER A 527 -1.79 22.78 0.19
CA SER A 527 -1.84 21.59 -0.68
C SER A 527 -2.34 20.35 0.07
N THR A 528 -3.50 19.81 -0.32
CA THR A 528 -4.08 18.60 0.33
C THR A 528 -3.52 17.27 -0.17
N LEU A 529 -2.82 17.28 -1.30
CA LEU A 529 -2.16 16.13 -1.91
C LEU A 529 -0.82 16.59 -2.50
N ILE A 530 0.23 15.78 -2.31
CA ILE A 530 1.57 16.01 -2.89
C ILE A 530 2.09 14.70 -3.48
N GLY A 531 2.48 14.70 -4.76
CA GLY A 531 2.89 13.50 -5.48
C GLY A 531 3.76 13.76 -6.73
N PRO A 532 3.97 12.72 -7.55
CA PRO A 532 4.89 12.78 -8.69
C PRO A 532 4.43 13.79 -9.75
N GLY A 533 5.24 14.83 -9.95
CA GLY A 533 4.94 15.96 -10.83
C GLY A 533 4.90 17.30 -10.08
N ASP A 534 4.68 17.27 -8.77
CA ASP A 534 4.64 18.48 -7.94
C ASP A 534 6.05 19.03 -7.65
N ALA A 535 6.12 20.34 -7.41
CA ALA A 535 7.34 21.07 -7.10
C ALA A 535 7.09 22.27 -6.17
N GLY A 536 8.16 22.79 -5.57
CA GLY A 536 8.18 24.01 -4.76
C GLY A 536 7.99 23.77 -3.26
N GLU A 537 7.35 24.73 -2.59
CA GLU A 537 7.33 24.81 -1.13
C GLU A 537 6.65 23.61 -0.44
N SER A 538 5.52 23.12 -0.97
CA SER A 538 4.85 21.91 -0.45
C SER A 538 5.80 20.70 -0.43
N VAL A 539 6.64 20.57 -1.46
CA VAL A 539 7.60 19.47 -1.61
C VAL A 539 8.81 19.65 -0.68
N ARG A 540 9.35 20.88 -0.56
CA ARG A 540 10.40 21.20 0.43
C ARG A 540 9.94 20.91 1.85
N TRP A 541 8.74 21.35 2.21
CA TRP A 541 8.11 21.10 3.51
C TRP A 541 7.95 19.58 3.76
N LEU A 542 7.45 18.82 2.78
CA LEU A 542 7.29 17.36 2.89
C LEU A 542 8.63 16.64 3.10
N ARG A 543 9.71 17.08 2.42
CA ARG A 543 11.07 16.59 2.64
C ARG A 543 11.55 16.88 4.06
N GLN A 544 11.34 18.11 4.55
CA GLN A 544 11.79 18.53 5.87
C GLN A 544 11.11 17.75 7.00
N LEU A 545 9.82 17.39 6.86
CA LEU A 545 9.16 16.50 7.81
C LEU A 545 9.66 15.05 7.69
N LEU A 546 9.80 14.50 6.48
CA LEU A 546 10.30 13.13 6.29
C LEU A 546 11.75 12.94 6.76
N ALA A 547 12.60 13.97 6.63
CA ALA A 547 13.96 13.97 7.15
C ALA A 547 14.02 13.86 8.69
N LYS A 548 12.97 14.29 9.41
CA LYS A 548 12.83 14.13 10.86
C LYS A 548 12.36 12.72 11.28
N VAL A 549 11.90 11.89 10.34
CA VAL A 549 11.40 10.54 10.63
C VAL A 549 12.44 9.47 10.23
N PRO A 550 13.03 8.72 11.18
CA PRO A 550 14.11 7.76 10.88
C PRO A 550 13.75 6.68 9.85
N ALA A 551 12.47 6.29 9.79
CA ALA A 551 11.96 5.28 8.86
C ALA A 551 11.83 5.75 7.39
N SER A 552 12.11 7.02 7.08
CA SER A 552 11.96 7.55 5.72
C SER A 552 13.09 7.12 4.76
N GLY A 553 14.31 6.92 5.25
CA GLY A 553 15.48 6.63 4.42
C GLY A 553 15.78 7.70 3.35
N LEU A 554 15.33 8.95 3.57
CA LEU A 554 15.49 10.05 2.62
C LEU A 554 16.94 10.57 2.63
N PRO A 555 17.68 10.55 1.48
CA PRO A 555 19.00 11.18 1.41
C PRO A 555 18.87 12.71 1.46
N ALA A 556 19.83 13.39 2.07
CA ALA A 556 19.93 14.84 2.08
C ALA A 556 19.97 15.39 0.64
N SER A 557 19.05 16.30 0.30
CA SER A 557 18.85 16.77 -1.07
C SER A 557 17.97 18.03 -1.10
N ASP A 558 18.54 19.13 -1.57
CA ASP A 558 17.88 20.45 -1.75
C ASP A 558 17.00 20.52 -3.02
N SER A 559 16.32 19.42 -3.33
CA SER A 559 15.50 19.26 -4.54
C SER A 559 14.06 19.70 -4.30
N ASP A 560 13.67 20.85 -4.85
CA ASP A 560 12.29 21.36 -4.80
C ASP A 560 11.27 20.47 -5.54
N TYR A 561 11.68 19.41 -6.23
CA TYR A 561 10.83 18.55 -7.06
C TYR A 561 10.49 17.22 -6.39
N TYR A 562 9.30 16.68 -6.66
CA TYR A 562 8.90 15.35 -6.19
C TYR A 562 9.59 14.24 -7.00
N ASP A 563 10.86 13.98 -6.67
CA ASP A 563 11.70 13.01 -7.37
C ASP A 563 11.49 11.56 -6.92
N SER A 564 12.22 10.64 -7.56
CA SER A 564 12.15 9.20 -7.24
C SER A 564 12.64 8.86 -5.83
N GLY A 565 13.51 9.67 -5.24
CA GLY A 565 14.00 9.52 -3.87
C GLY A 565 12.93 9.88 -2.85
N LEU A 566 12.29 11.05 -3.01
CA LEU A 566 11.15 11.43 -2.18
C LEU A 566 9.99 10.43 -2.32
N LYS A 567 9.72 9.94 -3.54
CA LYS A 567 8.71 8.88 -3.74
C LYS A 567 9.04 7.59 -3.00
N ARG A 568 10.32 7.18 -2.94
CA ARG A 568 10.75 6.01 -2.15
C ARG A 568 10.57 6.27 -0.65
N ALA A 569 10.93 7.46 -0.17
CA ALA A 569 10.80 7.82 1.24
C ALA A 569 9.35 7.89 1.72
N VAL A 570 8.45 8.48 0.92
CA VAL A 570 6.99 8.46 1.20
C VAL A 570 6.47 7.03 1.25
N ARG A 571 6.89 6.15 0.34
CA ARG A 571 6.50 4.73 0.37
C ARG A 571 7.04 3.98 1.60
N ALA A 572 8.31 4.20 1.98
CA ALA A 572 8.89 3.61 3.19
C ALA A 572 8.12 4.04 4.45
N PHE A 573 7.80 5.34 4.54
CA PHE A 573 6.97 5.88 5.61
C PHE A 573 5.55 5.30 5.62
N GLN A 574 4.89 5.22 4.46
CA GLN A 574 3.57 4.59 4.33
C GLN A 574 3.57 3.14 4.81
N VAL A 575 4.54 2.33 4.39
CA VAL A 575 4.72 0.95 4.89
C VAL A 575 4.92 0.91 6.40
N SER A 576 5.78 1.76 6.97
CA SER A 576 6.02 1.79 8.43
C SER A 576 4.83 2.25 9.27
N ARG A 577 3.82 2.88 8.64
CA ARG A 577 2.57 3.32 9.28
C ARG A 577 1.34 2.51 8.84
N GLY A 578 1.54 1.38 8.14
CA GLY A 578 0.44 0.51 7.69
C GLY A 578 -0.47 1.13 6.62
N LEU A 579 -0.05 2.20 5.96
CA LEU A 579 -0.78 2.87 4.89
C LEU A 579 -0.53 2.19 3.53
N VAL A 580 -1.39 2.50 2.55
CA VAL A 580 -1.18 2.10 1.15
C VAL A 580 0.09 2.77 0.62
N ALA A 581 1.07 1.96 0.19
CA ALA A 581 2.39 2.42 -0.27
C ALA A 581 2.39 2.92 -1.74
N ASP A 582 1.48 3.83 -2.08
CA ASP A 582 1.35 4.39 -3.43
C ASP A 582 2.50 5.37 -3.78
N GLY A 583 3.12 6.02 -2.80
CA GLY A 583 4.05 7.12 -3.01
C GLY A 583 3.35 8.42 -3.41
N ILE A 584 2.25 8.75 -2.72
CA ILE A 584 1.51 10.02 -2.79
C ILE A 584 1.17 10.45 -1.35
N ALA A 585 1.57 11.66 -0.97
CA ALA A 585 1.26 12.24 0.32
C ALA A 585 -0.10 12.96 0.28
N GLY A 586 -1.19 12.18 0.32
CA GLY A 586 -2.55 12.66 0.59
C GLY A 586 -2.85 12.78 2.11
N PRO A 587 -4.08 13.17 2.50
CA PRO A 587 -4.42 13.55 3.88
C PRO A 587 -4.04 12.50 4.95
N ARG A 588 -4.35 11.21 4.73
CA ARG A 588 -3.96 10.13 5.66
C ARG A 588 -2.44 10.05 5.88
N THR A 589 -1.64 10.24 4.83
CA THR A 589 -0.18 10.23 4.90
C THR A 589 0.36 11.48 5.60
N LEU A 590 -0.21 12.65 5.32
CA LEU A 590 0.19 13.94 5.93
C LEU A 590 -0.12 13.98 7.44
N VAL A 591 -1.31 13.53 7.84
CA VAL A 591 -1.69 13.40 9.26
C VAL A 591 -0.77 12.42 9.99
N GLN A 592 -0.47 11.25 9.41
CA GLN A 592 0.54 10.34 9.99
C GLN A 592 1.92 10.98 10.13
N LEU A 593 2.32 11.81 9.17
CA LEU A 593 3.62 12.47 9.20
C LEU A 593 3.71 13.49 10.34
N HIS A 594 2.63 14.23 10.62
CA HIS A 594 2.53 15.09 11.81
C HIS A 594 2.62 14.26 13.09
N ASN A 595 1.92 13.11 13.14
CA ASN A 595 1.94 12.21 14.31
C ASN A 595 3.33 11.62 14.58
N ALA A 596 4.16 11.49 13.54
CA ALA A 596 5.51 10.95 13.59
C ALA A 596 6.61 11.99 13.90
N VAL A 597 6.32 13.28 13.70
CA VAL A 597 7.25 14.40 13.93
C VAL A 597 6.95 15.16 15.24
N ASP A 598 5.76 14.93 15.81
CA ASP A 598 5.25 15.52 17.05
C ASP A 598 5.33 17.06 17.08
N LEU A 599 4.58 17.68 16.17
CA LEU A 599 4.47 19.13 16.08
C LEU A 599 3.56 19.66 17.21
N PRO A 600 4.01 20.67 17.99
CA PRO A 600 3.22 21.24 19.07
C PRO A 600 1.97 21.95 18.56
N GLY A 601 0.92 22.01 19.39
CA GLY A 601 -0.35 22.67 19.07
C GLY A 601 -1.31 21.85 18.19
N ILE A 602 -0.95 20.62 17.79
CA ILE A 602 -1.83 19.73 17.04
C ILE A 602 -2.57 18.80 18.01
N PRO A 603 -3.92 18.87 18.12
CA PRO A 603 -4.67 18.00 19.02
C PRO A 603 -4.69 16.54 18.55
N ARG A 604 -4.44 15.63 19.48
CA ARG A 604 -4.46 14.17 19.32
C ARG A 604 -5.68 13.55 20.02
N LEU A 605 -5.91 12.25 19.85
CA LEU A 605 -6.90 11.53 20.65
C LEU A 605 -6.27 11.13 21.99
N VAL A 606 -6.76 11.71 23.08
CA VAL A 606 -6.25 11.43 24.44
C VAL A 606 -6.55 9.98 24.81
N ARG A 607 -5.56 9.25 25.36
CA ARG A 607 -5.75 7.89 25.91
C ARG A 607 -6.28 8.00 27.33
N THR A 608 -7.11 7.05 27.77
CA THR A 608 -7.75 7.18 29.09
C THR A 608 -6.75 6.99 30.24
N SER A 609 -5.59 6.39 29.97
CA SER A 609 -4.42 6.34 30.87
C SER A 609 -3.85 7.70 31.25
N ASP A 610 -3.97 8.69 30.37
CA ASP A 610 -3.24 9.97 30.47
C ASP A 610 -4.13 11.07 31.06
N ALA A 611 -5.41 10.76 31.33
CA ALA A 611 -6.41 11.69 31.84
C ALA A 611 -6.32 11.96 33.37
N SER A 612 -5.30 11.42 34.04
CA SER A 612 -5.12 11.52 35.49
C SER A 612 -4.13 12.59 35.96
N GLU A 613 -3.43 13.29 35.04
CA GLU A 613 -2.65 14.49 35.39
C GLU A 613 -3.41 15.77 35.02
N PRO A 614 -3.90 16.56 35.99
CA PRO A 614 -4.37 17.91 35.73
C PRO A 614 -3.17 18.81 35.41
N ALA A 615 -3.29 19.63 34.36
CA ALA A 615 -2.21 20.51 33.93
C ALA A 615 -1.83 21.53 35.03
N SER A 616 -0.64 21.37 35.61
CA SER A 616 -0.04 22.27 36.58
C SER A 616 0.43 23.56 35.91
N THR A 617 -0.46 24.55 35.82
CA THR A 617 -0.08 25.92 35.46
C THR A 617 0.78 26.54 36.54
N GLU A 618 2.09 26.67 36.32
CA GLU A 618 2.92 27.60 37.08
C GLU A 618 2.59 29.05 36.68
N PRO A 619 2.15 29.92 37.60
CA PRO A 619 1.95 31.33 37.31
C PRO A 619 3.28 32.08 37.39
N THR A 620 3.68 32.74 36.29
CA THR A 620 4.75 33.75 36.34
C THR A 620 4.16 35.07 36.84
N GLU A 621 4.49 35.45 38.08
CA GLU A 621 4.23 36.81 38.61
C GLU A 621 5.45 37.74 38.39
N PRO A 622 5.26 39.08 38.46
CA PRO A 622 6.01 40.03 37.61
C PRO A 622 7.35 40.57 38.17
#